data_AF-A0A960NWF8-F1
#
_entry.id   AF-A0A960NWF8-F1
#
_cell.length_a   1.000
_cell.length_b   1.000
_cell.length_c   1.000
_cell.angle_alpha   90.00
_cell.angle_beta   90.00
_cell.angle_gamma   90.00
#
_symmetry.space_group_name_H-M   'P 1'
#
loop_
_entity.id
_entity.type
_entity.pdbx_description
1 polymer ?
#
loop_
_entity_poly.entity_id
_entity_poly.type
_entity_poly.pdbx_seq_one_letter_code
_entity_poly.pdbx_strand_id
1 'polypeptide(L)'
;WFDFETLVAQGQIHANFGIGDVDDIAQVNILGATKLAMRRAIEGIYPPAAFEQKTEPDLFSSPEEIVKFQPTVSAKIIVDGLALRGFPYPHTGVVKGDARSLCIAMASIIAKVTRDRMLTALESEFPGYGFAQHKGYGTEEHRDALLRLGRTPHHREVFLRKLFAQRVDPDQVDFWAEAQAEENATWEP
;
A
#
# COMPACT_ATOMS: atom_id res chain seq x y z
N TRP A 1 6.69 -22.50 -18.69
CA TRP A 1 7.57 -22.29 -17.52
C TRP A 1 9.02 -22.15 -17.92
N PHE A 2 9.58 -23.11 -18.68
CA PHE A 2 10.93 -22.98 -19.27
C PHE A 2 11.15 -21.68 -20.08
N ASP A 3 10.14 -21.26 -20.85
CA ASP A 3 10.24 -20.03 -21.63
C ASP A 3 10.36 -18.77 -20.75
N PHE A 4 9.66 -18.71 -19.61
CA PHE A 4 9.73 -17.55 -18.72
C PHE A 4 11.09 -17.44 -18.03
N GLU A 5 11.63 -18.55 -17.51
CA GLU A 5 12.97 -18.57 -16.90
C GLU A 5 14.05 -18.22 -17.94
N THR A 6 13.87 -18.65 -19.18
CA THR A 6 14.75 -18.30 -20.30
C THR A 6 14.68 -16.81 -20.61
N LEU A 7 13.47 -16.22 -20.67
CA LEU A 7 13.27 -14.78 -20.90
C LEU A 7 13.86 -13.92 -19.76
N VAL A 8 13.74 -14.38 -18.52
CA VAL A 8 14.39 -13.73 -17.37
C VAL A 8 15.91 -13.85 -17.46
N ALA A 9 16.44 -15.03 -17.78
CA ALA A 9 17.89 -15.25 -17.93
C ALA A 9 18.49 -14.44 -19.08
N GLN A 10 17.72 -14.20 -20.13
CA GLN A 10 18.10 -13.34 -21.26
C GLN A 10 17.93 -11.85 -20.99
N GLY A 11 17.44 -11.46 -19.79
CA GLY A 11 17.19 -10.06 -19.44
C GLY A 11 16.07 -9.41 -20.24
N GLN A 12 15.14 -10.20 -20.80
CA GLN A 12 13.99 -9.69 -21.54
C GLN A 12 12.81 -9.35 -20.63
N ILE A 13 12.76 -9.96 -19.44
CA ILE A 13 11.76 -9.68 -18.42
C ILE A 13 12.48 -9.36 -17.11
N HIS A 14 12.16 -8.19 -16.56
CA HIS A 14 12.58 -7.79 -15.23
C HIS A 14 11.36 -7.68 -14.32
N ALA A 15 11.49 -8.19 -13.09
CA ALA A 15 10.47 -8.11 -12.07
C ALA A 15 11.07 -7.56 -10.79
N ASN A 16 10.46 -6.51 -10.25
CA ASN A 16 10.78 -5.97 -8.95
C ASN A 16 9.49 -5.57 -8.23
N PHE A 17 9.52 -5.47 -6.91
CA PHE A 17 8.41 -5.01 -6.09
C PHE A 17 8.90 -3.95 -5.10
N GLY A 18 8.03 -3.00 -4.79
CA GLY A 18 8.26 -2.01 -3.76
C GLY A 18 7.28 -2.21 -2.61
N ILE A 19 7.73 -1.90 -1.40
CA ILE A 19 6.92 -1.93 -0.19
C ILE A 19 6.55 -0.50 0.17
N GLY A 20 5.33 -0.28 0.64
CA GLY A 20 4.93 0.92 1.38
C GLY A 20 4.47 0.46 2.75
N ASP A 21 5.25 0.78 3.78
CA ASP A 21 5.04 0.25 5.13
C ASP A 21 4.01 1.08 5.93
N VAL A 22 3.82 0.73 7.20
CA VAL A 22 2.85 1.41 8.06
C VAL A 22 3.28 2.85 8.36
N ASP A 23 4.58 3.12 8.42
CA ASP A 23 5.11 4.47 8.67
C ASP A 23 4.91 5.36 7.44
N ASP A 24 5.15 4.83 6.24
CA ASP A 24 4.83 5.50 4.97
C ASP A 24 3.32 5.85 4.94
N ILE A 25 2.44 4.91 5.32
CA ILE A 25 0.99 5.15 5.36
C ILE A 25 0.64 6.24 6.37
N ALA A 26 1.31 6.27 7.53
CA ALA A 26 1.10 7.29 8.55
C ALA A 26 1.53 8.69 8.06
N GLN A 27 2.62 8.77 7.29
CA GLN A 27 3.18 10.03 6.79
C GLN A 27 2.42 10.59 5.58
N VAL A 28 2.12 9.73 4.59
CA VAL A 28 1.63 10.18 3.27
C VAL A 28 0.27 9.60 2.88
N ASN A 29 -0.46 8.99 3.82
CA ASN A 29 -1.72 8.27 3.63
C ASN A 29 -1.59 7.02 2.73
N ILE A 30 -2.67 6.23 2.64
CA ILE A 30 -2.67 4.95 1.90
C ILE A 30 -2.41 5.12 0.40
N LEU A 31 -2.94 6.18 -0.22
CA LEU A 31 -2.74 6.45 -1.64
C LEU A 31 -1.30 6.94 -1.90
N GLY A 32 -0.75 7.78 -1.01
CA GLY A 32 0.64 8.20 -1.07
C GLY A 32 1.60 7.03 -0.91
N ALA A 33 1.38 6.16 0.07
CA ALA A 33 2.19 4.97 0.30
C ALA A 33 2.12 4.00 -0.90
N THR A 34 0.95 3.86 -1.53
CA THR A 34 0.79 3.09 -2.77
C THR A 34 1.66 3.68 -3.90
N LYS A 35 1.62 5.00 -4.11
CA LYS A 35 2.48 5.67 -5.10
C LYS A 35 3.96 5.49 -4.80
N LEU A 36 4.35 5.54 -3.52
CA LEU A 36 5.73 5.34 -3.09
C LEU A 36 6.21 3.91 -3.33
N ALA A 37 5.37 2.92 -3.02
CA ALA A 37 5.65 1.52 -3.31
C ALA A 37 5.82 1.27 -4.82
N MET A 38 4.93 1.84 -5.65
CA MET A 38 5.04 1.77 -7.12
C MET A 38 6.32 2.42 -7.62
N ARG A 39 6.70 3.59 -7.07
CA ARG A 39 7.97 4.25 -7.42
C ARG A 39 9.17 3.36 -7.10
N ARG A 40 9.23 2.83 -5.87
CA ARG A 40 10.31 1.91 -5.43
C ARG A 40 10.40 0.67 -6.35
N ALA A 41 9.28 0.13 -6.78
CA ALA A 41 9.25 -1.02 -7.71
C ALA A 41 9.86 -0.67 -9.08
N ILE A 42 9.52 0.50 -9.62
CA ILE A 42 9.98 0.97 -10.92
C ILE A 42 11.47 1.33 -10.89
N GLU A 43 11.89 2.11 -9.89
CA GLU A 43 13.28 2.54 -9.69
C GLU A 43 14.23 1.37 -9.43
N GLY A 44 13.69 0.25 -8.91
CA GLY A 44 14.46 -0.98 -8.72
C GLY A 44 14.68 -1.79 -10.00
N ILE A 45 14.03 -1.45 -11.12
CA ILE A 45 14.28 -2.08 -12.43
C ILE A 45 15.19 -1.20 -13.27
N TYR A 46 14.86 0.09 -13.40
CA TYR A 46 15.65 1.06 -14.16
C TYR A 46 15.86 2.34 -13.35
N PRO A 47 16.97 3.08 -13.60
CA PRO A 47 17.20 4.36 -12.94
C PRO A 47 16.10 5.38 -13.28
N PRO A 48 15.79 6.35 -12.42
CA PRO A 48 14.75 7.36 -12.67
C PRO A 48 14.86 8.07 -14.02
N ALA A 49 16.09 8.35 -14.47
CA ALA A 49 16.39 9.00 -15.75
C ALA A 49 15.91 8.19 -16.98
N ALA A 50 15.65 6.89 -16.84
CA ALA A 50 15.10 6.05 -17.89
C ALA A 50 13.62 6.32 -18.17
N PHE A 51 12.89 6.90 -17.22
CA PHE A 51 11.44 7.15 -17.33
C PHE A 51 11.10 8.62 -17.62
N GLU A 52 12.11 9.46 -17.83
CA GLU A 52 11.89 10.83 -18.26
C GLU A 52 11.26 10.83 -19.65
N GLN A 53 10.17 11.60 -19.80
CA GLN A 53 9.55 11.84 -21.09
C GLN A 53 10.47 12.75 -21.90
N LYS A 54 11.47 12.18 -22.56
CA LYS A 54 12.22 12.90 -23.58
C LYS A 54 11.27 13.06 -24.77
N THR A 55 10.92 14.29 -25.12
CA THR A 55 10.12 14.59 -26.31
C THR A 55 10.82 13.96 -27.51
N GLU A 56 10.17 13.00 -28.18
CA GLU A 56 10.72 12.45 -29.41
C GLU A 56 10.86 13.61 -30.43
N PRO A 57 12.00 13.72 -31.11
CA PRO A 57 12.17 14.66 -32.21
C PRO A 57 11.04 14.43 -33.22
N ASP A 58 10.27 15.46 -33.48
CA ASP A 58 9.20 15.44 -34.48
C ASP A 58 9.76 15.67 -35.90
N LEU A 59 8.88 15.67 -36.90
CA LEU A 59 9.26 15.92 -38.29
C LEU A 59 9.90 17.30 -38.54
N PHE A 60 9.79 18.23 -37.59
CA PHE A 60 10.32 19.59 -37.68
C PHE A 60 11.61 19.77 -36.86
N SER A 61 12.06 18.73 -36.17
CA SER A 61 13.27 18.76 -35.36
C SER A 61 14.51 18.82 -36.25
N SER A 62 15.50 19.60 -35.82
CA SER A 62 16.75 19.75 -36.59
C SER A 62 17.53 18.42 -36.63
N PRO A 63 18.32 18.17 -37.69
CA PRO A 63 19.17 16.97 -37.77
C PRO A 63 20.10 16.78 -36.56
N GLU A 64 20.52 17.88 -35.93
CA GLU A 64 21.36 17.87 -34.73
C GLU A 64 20.59 17.43 -33.47
N GLU A 65 19.32 17.82 -33.35
CA GLU A 65 18.43 17.40 -32.24
C GLU A 65 18.08 15.91 -32.35
N ILE A 66 17.86 15.42 -33.57
CA ILE A 66 17.60 14.00 -33.84
C ILE A 66 18.82 13.15 -33.45
N VAL A 67 20.04 13.58 -33.78
CA VAL A 67 21.28 12.86 -33.45
C VAL A 67 21.62 12.91 -31.95
N LYS A 68 21.26 14.00 -31.26
CA LYS A 68 21.44 14.13 -29.80
C LYS A 68 20.40 13.36 -29.00
N PHE A 69 19.26 12.99 -29.60
CA PHE A 69 18.24 12.22 -28.94
C PHE A 69 18.68 10.77 -28.76
N GLN A 70 19.21 10.46 -27.58
CA GLN A 70 19.42 9.09 -27.13
C GLN A 70 18.28 8.71 -26.18
N PRO A 71 17.25 7.97 -26.65
CA PRO A 71 16.28 7.37 -25.76
C PRO A 71 17.01 6.28 -24.97
N THR A 72 17.14 6.49 -23.67
CA THR A 72 17.82 5.52 -22.80
C THR A 72 17.00 4.23 -22.70
N VAL A 73 15.66 4.36 -22.71
CA VAL A 73 14.69 3.26 -22.87
C VAL A 73 13.35 3.87 -23.33
N SER A 74 12.71 3.29 -24.34
CA SER A 74 11.31 3.62 -24.68
C SER A 74 10.39 2.79 -23.76
N ALA A 75 10.17 3.26 -22.54
CA ALA A 75 9.40 2.54 -21.53
C ALA A 75 8.00 3.17 -21.36
N LYS A 76 6.96 2.37 -21.58
CA LYS A 76 5.57 2.77 -21.30
C LYS A 76 5.11 2.20 -19.96
N ILE A 77 4.74 3.06 -19.03
CA ILE A 77 4.18 2.66 -17.73
C ILE A 77 2.65 2.57 -17.85
N ILE A 78 2.10 1.41 -17.48
CA ILE A 78 0.66 1.19 -17.37
C ILE A 78 0.32 0.78 -15.94
N VAL A 79 -0.73 1.37 -15.40
CA VAL A 79 -1.16 1.19 -14.01
C VAL A 79 -2.60 0.70 -13.98
N ASP A 80 -2.91 -0.26 -13.12
CA ASP A 80 -4.29 -0.70 -12.91
C ASP A 80 -5.12 0.41 -12.23
N GLY A 81 -6.28 0.70 -12.79
CA GLY A 81 -7.21 1.71 -12.29
C GLY A 81 -7.09 3.07 -12.98
N LEU A 82 -7.38 4.13 -12.22
CA LEU A 82 -7.37 5.50 -12.71
C LEU A 82 -5.96 6.09 -12.74
N ALA A 83 -5.75 7.10 -13.58
CA ALA A 83 -4.50 7.84 -13.61
C ALA A 83 -4.18 8.45 -12.22
N LEU A 84 -2.95 8.25 -11.76
CA LEU A 84 -2.49 8.66 -10.44
C LEU A 84 -2.04 10.11 -10.47
N ARG A 85 -2.79 10.98 -9.77
CA ARG A 85 -2.40 12.39 -9.62
C ARG A 85 -1.10 12.51 -8.82
N GLY A 86 -0.15 13.28 -9.36
CA GLY A 86 1.15 13.54 -8.73
C GLY A 86 2.03 12.28 -8.62
N PHE A 87 1.93 11.37 -9.58
CA PHE A 87 2.92 10.31 -9.77
C PHE A 87 4.08 10.86 -10.62
N PRO A 88 5.35 10.60 -10.25
CA PRO A 88 6.51 11.28 -10.85
C PRO A 88 6.80 10.87 -12.30
N TYR A 89 6.24 9.75 -12.76
CA TYR A 89 6.51 9.23 -14.10
C TYR A 89 5.29 9.32 -15.03
N PRO A 90 5.49 9.56 -16.33
CA PRO A 90 4.44 9.45 -17.33
C PRO A 90 3.84 8.05 -17.33
N HIS A 91 2.52 7.95 -17.22
CA HIS A 91 1.83 6.66 -17.12
C HIS A 91 0.43 6.73 -17.69
N THR A 92 -0.11 5.57 -18.05
CA THR A 92 -1.51 5.39 -18.48
C THR A 92 -2.26 4.53 -17.46
N GLY A 93 -3.35 5.06 -16.91
CA GLY A 93 -4.28 4.27 -16.10
C GLY A 93 -5.17 3.39 -16.99
N VAL A 94 -5.31 2.11 -16.64
CA VAL A 94 -6.17 1.14 -17.33
C VAL A 94 -7.17 0.57 -16.33
N VAL A 95 -8.44 0.94 -16.46
CA VAL A 95 -9.51 0.40 -15.60
C VAL A 95 -9.69 -1.10 -15.87
N LYS A 96 -9.63 -1.90 -14.78
CA LYS A 96 -9.60 -3.38 -14.84
C LYS A 96 -8.45 -3.86 -15.71
N GLY A 97 -7.27 -3.31 -15.46
CA GLY A 97 -6.08 -3.52 -16.25
C GLY A 97 -5.58 -4.96 -16.15
N ASP A 98 -5.81 -5.63 -15.03
CA ASP A 98 -5.51 -7.04 -14.81
C ASP A 98 -6.18 -7.97 -15.83
N ALA A 99 -7.44 -7.70 -16.20
CA ALA A 99 -8.15 -8.47 -17.21
C ALA A 99 -7.80 -8.06 -18.66
N ARG A 100 -7.08 -6.95 -18.85
CA ARG A 100 -6.86 -6.31 -20.16
C ARG A 100 -5.39 -6.25 -20.58
N SER A 101 -4.46 -6.49 -19.67
CA SER A 101 -3.03 -6.40 -19.91
C SER A 101 -2.29 -7.48 -19.14
N LEU A 102 -1.49 -8.28 -19.87
CA LEU A 102 -0.63 -9.30 -19.28
C LEU A 102 0.40 -8.70 -18.32
N CYS A 103 0.94 -7.52 -18.60
CA CYS A 103 1.91 -6.87 -17.71
C CYS A 103 1.26 -6.48 -16.37
N ILE A 104 0.04 -5.97 -16.40
CA ILE A 104 -0.71 -5.62 -15.19
C ILE A 104 -1.06 -6.90 -14.42
N ALA A 105 -1.53 -7.94 -15.11
CA ALA A 105 -1.83 -9.23 -14.49
C ALA A 105 -0.59 -9.84 -13.79
N MET A 106 0.58 -9.82 -14.46
CA MET A 106 1.84 -10.29 -13.89
C MET A 106 2.25 -9.48 -12.66
N ALA A 107 2.15 -8.14 -12.72
CA ALA A 107 2.44 -7.27 -11.58
C ALA A 107 1.52 -7.56 -10.39
N SER A 108 0.22 -7.78 -10.62
CA SER A 108 -0.75 -8.13 -9.59
C SER A 108 -0.43 -9.47 -8.92
N ILE A 109 -0.01 -10.49 -9.69
CA ILE A 109 0.40 -11.78 -9.15
C ILE A 109 1.64 -11.63 -8.27
N ILE A 110 2.67 -10.91 -8.76
CA ILE A 110 3.90 -10.65 -7.99
C ILE A 110 3.55 -9.95 -6.68
N ALA A 111 2.76 -8.87 -6.73
CA ALA A 111 2.36 -8.13 -5.54
C ALA A 111 1.60 -9.01 -4.53
N LYS A 112 0.64 -9.82 -5.01
CA LYS A 112 -0.17 -10.70 -4.15
C LYS A 112 0.68 -11.79 -3.50
N VAL A 113 1.48 -12.51 -4.28
CA VAL A 113 2.31 -13.62 -3.78
C VAL A 113 3.37 -13.11 -2.81
N THR A 114 4.03 -11.99 -3.11
CA THR A 114 5.00 -11.38 -2.21
C THR A 114 4.35 -10.95 -0.90
N ARG A 115 3.21 -10.24 -0.96
CA ARG A 115 2.49 -9.81 0.26
C ARG A 115 2.04 -11.00 1.11
N ASP A 116 1.51 -12.06 0.48
CA ASP A 116 1.03 -13.23 1.20
C ASP A 116 2.17 -13.97 1.91
N ARG A 117 3.36 -14.04 1.29
CA ARG A 117 4.58 -14.58 1.91
C ARG A 117 5.03 -13.76 3.11
N MET A 118 5.04 -12.42 2.99
CA MET A 118 5.40 -11.52 4.09
C MET A 118 4.48 -11.71 5.29
N LEU A 119 3.18 -11.85 5.06
CA LEU A 119 2.19 -12.03 6.14
C LEU A 119 2.25 -13.43 6.77
N THR A 120 2.60 -14.44 5.99
CA THR A 120 2.89 -15.78 6.54
C THR A 120 4.16 -15.77 7.40
N ALA A 121 5.21 -15.05 7.00
CA ALA A 121 6.39 -14.87 7.83
C ALA A 121 6.06 -14.10 9.11
N LEU A 122 5.20 -13.09 9.02
CA LEU A 122 4.76 -12.27 10.15
C LEU A 122 4.03 -13.07 11.24
N GLU A 123 3.32 -14.14 10.87
CA GLU A 123 2.71 -15.05 11.86
C GLU A 123 3.75 -15.70 12.77
N SER A 124 4.97 -15.94 12.26
CA SER A 124 6.05 -16.53 13.07
C SER A 124 6.61 -15.53 14.09
N GLU A 125 6.56 -14.23 13.77
CA GLU A 125 7.00 -13.15 14.65
C GLU A 125 5.91 -12.74 15.66
N PHE A 126 4.65 -12.78 15.24
CA PHE A 126 3.49 -12.42 16.04
C PHE A 126 2.46 -13.57 16.03
N PRO A 127 2.73 -14.65 16.77
CA PRO A 127 1.87 -15.83 16.77
C PRO A 127 0.51 -15.54 17.39
N GLY A 128 -0.54 -16.13 16.81
CA GLY A 128 -1.90 -16.07 17.36
C GLY A 128 -2.74 -14.88 16.89
N TYR A 129 -2.22 -14.07 15.96
CA TYR A 129 -2.97 -13.04 15.25
C TYR A 129 -3.71 -13.58 14.02
N GLY A 130 -3.26 -14.70 13.44
CA GLY A 130 -3.90 -15.30 12.26
C GLY A 130 -3.47 -14.68 10.92
N PHE A 131 -2.36 -13.93 10.88
CA PHE A 131 -1.84 -13.25 9.69
C PHE A 131 -1.67 -14.19 8.50
N ALA A 132 -1.28 -15.44 8.74
CA ALA A 132 -1.14 -16.46 7.70
C ALA A 132 -2.47 -16.79 7.00
N GLN A 133 -3.61 -16.67 7.69
CA GLN A 133 -4.94 -17.01 7.18
C GLN A 133 -5.62 -15.80 6.52
N HIS A 134 -5.89 -14.75 7.30
CA HIS A 134 -6.67 -13.60 6.84
C HIS A 134 -5.80 -12.50 6.21
N LYS A 135 -4.48 -12.67 6.09
CA LYS A 135 -3.57 -11.74 5.39
C LYS A 135 -3.67 -10.27 5.86
N GLY A 136 -3.92 -10.07 7.16
CA GLY A 136 -4.09 -8.75 7.77
C GLY A 136 -5.39 -8.02 7.38
N TYR A 137 -6.35 -8.68 6.74
CA TYR A 137 -7.71 -8.17 6.63
C TYR A 137 -8.40 -8.21 7.99
N GLY A 138 -9.24 -7.20 8.29
CA GLY A 138 -9.93 -7.05 9.58
C GLY A 138 -11.11 -7.99 9.76
N THR A 139 -10.87 -9.30 9.65
CA THR A 139 -11.88 -10.35 9.93
C THR A 139 -12.22 -10.36 11.42
N GLU A 140 -13.26 -11.10 11.79
CA GLU A 140 -13.66 -11.22 13.20
C GLU A 140 -12.54 -11.80 14.05
N GLU A 141 -11.88 -12.85 13.56
CA GLU A 141 -10.75 -13.48 14.23
C GLU A 141 -9.59 -12.51 14.44
N HIS A 142 -9.33 -11.64 13.46
CA HIS A 142 -8.27 -10.64 13.58
C HIS A 142 -8.61 -9.54 14.60
N ARG A 143 -9.88 -9.12 14.66
CA ARG A 143 -10.34 -8.15 15.67
C ARG A 143 -10.25 -8.74 17.08
N ASP A 144 -10.64 -10.00 17.25
CA ASP A 144 -10.57 -10.68 18.54
C ASP A 144 -9.12 -10.87 18.99
N ALA A 145 -8.22 -11.23 18.07
CA ALA A 145 -6.80 -11.30 18.36
C ALA A 145 -6.23 -9.92 18.73
N LEU A 146 -6.64 -8.85 18.05
CA LEU A 146 -6.27 -7.47 18.37
C LEU A 146 -6.72 -7.03 19.78
N LEU A 147 -7.93 -7.42 20.19
CA LEU A 147 -8.45 -7.13 21.54
C LEU A 147 -7.72 -7.94 22.61
N ARG A 148 -7.34 -9.18 22.31
CA ARG A 148 -6.66 -10.10 23.25
C ARG A 148 -5.16 -9.85 23.40
N LEU A 149 -4.46 -9.61 22.29
CA LEU A 149 -3.00 -9.51 22.21
C LEU A 149 -2.50 -8.07 22.10
N GLY A 150 -3.39 -7.12 21.81
CA GLY A 150 -3.05 -5.72 21.58
C GLY A 150 -2.58 -5.45 20.14
N ARG A 151 -2.15 -4.22 19.87
CA ARG A 151 -1.65 -3.81 18.54
C ARG A 151 -0.16 -4.14 18.36
N THR A 152 0.22 -4.46 17.14
CA THR A 152 1.63 -4.62 16.71
C THR A 152 2.07 -3.43 15.84
N PRO A 153 3.38 -3.23 15.61
CA PRO A 153 3.89 -2.18 14.71
C PRO A 153 3.36 -2.28 13.27
N HIS A 154 2.89 -3.46 12.85
CA HIS A 154 2.34 -3.70 11.51
C HIS A 154 0.86 -3.31 11.39
N HIS A 155 0.22 -2.89 12.48
CA HIS A 155 -1.15 -2.42 12.44
C HIS A 155 -1.23 -0.95 12.08
N ARG A 156 -2.14 -0.65 11.15
CA ARG A 156 -2.35 0.70 10.64
C ARG A 156 -3.33 1.45 11.55
N GLU A 157 -2.80 2.31 12.40
CA GLU A 157 -3.52 3.04 13.45
C GLU A 157 -4.82 3.72 12.96
N VAL A 158 -4.78 4.35 11.78
CA VAL A 158 -5.94 5.04 11.18
C VAL A 158 -7.14 4.10 11.00
N PHE A 159 -6.92 2.83 10.70
CA PHE A 159 -7.99 1.84 10.51
C PHE A 159 -8.46 1.22 11.83
N LEU A 160 -7.66 1.31 12.90
CA LEU A 160 -7.99 0.79 14.22
C LEU A 160 -8.87 1.74 15.06
N ARG A 161 -8.96 3.02 14.68
CA ARG A 161 -9.72 4.05 15.42
C ARG A 161 -11.15 3.63 15.76
N LYS A 162 -11.86 2.95 14.83
CA LYS A 162 -13.23 2.49 15.08
C LYS A 162 -13.33 1.29 16.02
N LEU A 163 -12.26 0.49 16.11
CA LEU A 163 -12.22 -0.69 16.97
C LEU A 163 -11.96 -0.31 18.43
N PHE A 164 -11.07 0.67 18.65
CA PHE A 164 -10.68 1.15 19.98
C PHE A 164 -11.40 2.43 20.42
N ALA A 165 -12.24 3.03 19.57
CA ALA A 165 -13.18 4.04 20.02
C ALA A 165 -14.12 3.37 21.03
N GLN A 166 -13.89 3.64 22.31
CA GLN A 166 -14.77 3.23 23.40
C GLN A 166 -16.21 3.59 22.99
N ARG A 167 -17.10 2.60 22.94
CA ARG A 167 -18.53 2.89 23.08
C ARG A 167 -18.69 3.45 24.48
N VAL A 168 -18.62 4.77 24.61
CA VAL A 168 -19.17 5.44 25.79
C VAL A 168 -20.67 5.20 25.67
N ASP A 169 -21.18 4.29 26.49
CA ASP A 169 -22.61 4.10 26.65
C ASP A 169 -23.18 5.40 27.27
N PRO A 170 -24.08 6.14 26.60
CA PRO A 170 -24.66 7.35 27.17
C PRO A 170 -25.35 7.11 28.52
N ASP A 171 -25.74 5.87 28.79
CA ASP A 171 -26.46 5.48 30.00
C ASP A 171 -25.54 5.11 31.19
N GLN A 172 -24.21 5.17 31.02
CA GLN A 172 -23.22 5.01 32.09
C GLN A 172 -22.62 6.34 32.58
N VAL A 173 -23.38 7.44 32.52
CA VAL A 173 -23.07 8.61 33.36
C VAL A 173 -23.49 8.29 34.80
N ASP A 174 -22.49 8.25 35.68
CA ASP A 174 -22.52 7.82 37.08
C ASP A 174 -23.86 7.98 37.83
N PHE A 175 -24.58 6.87 38.01
CA PHE A 175 -25.67 6.73 38.99
C PHE A 175 -25.27 7.06 40.44
N TRP A 176 -23.96 7.17 40.72
CA TRP A 176 -23.41 7.46 42.04
C TRP A 176 -23.16 8.95 42.28
N ALA A 177 -23.19 9.80 41.25
CA ALA A 177 -22.96 11.23 41.39
C ALA A 177 -24.16 11.96 42.05
N GLU A 178 -25.40 11.48 41.85
CA GLU A 178 -26.60 12.07 42.45
C GLU A 178 -26.78 11.64 43.93
N ALA A 179 -26.40 10.42 44.29
CA ALA A 179 -26.54 9.92 45.66
C ALA A 179 -25.62 10.64 46.68
N GLN A 180 -24.43 11.10 46.24
CA GLN A 180 -23.49 11.84 47.09
C GLN A 180 -23.84 13.33 47.24
N ALA A 181 -24.75 13.86 46.42
CA ALA A 181 -25.22 15.24 46.52
C ALA A 181 -26.32 15.39 47.59
N GLU A 182 -27.16 14.37 47.81
CA GLU A 182 -28.21 14.40 48.83
C GLU A 182 -27.68 14.16 50.26
N GLU A 183 -26.62 13.36 50.42
CA GLU A 183 -26.05 13.06 51.74
C GLU A 183 -25.25 14.23 52.34
N ASN A 184 -24.68 15.11 51.49
CA ASN A 184 -23.93 16.30 51.93
C ASN A 184 -24.82 17.53 52.20
N ALA A 185 -26.12 17.47 51.92
CA ALA A 185 -27.05 18.60 52.10
C ALA A 185 -27.76 18.62 53.47
N THR A 186 -27.50 17.66 54.36
CA THR A 186 -28.24 17.49 55.63
C THR A 186 -27.43 17.72 56.91
N TRP A 187 -26.24 18.33 56.84
CA TRP A 187 -25.47 18.72 58.03
C TRP A 187 -24.78 20.08 57.85
N GLU A 188 -25.45 21.16 58.28
CA GLU A 188 -24.78 22.31 58.87
C GLU A 188 -25.41 22.58 60.27
N PRO A 189 -24.59 22.72 61.33
CA PRO A 189 -25.05 22.97 62.70
C PRO A 189 -25.51 24.42 62.96
#